data_AF-A0A7R9Z4T5-F1
#
_entry.id   AF-A0A7R9Z4T5-F1
#
_cell.length_a   1.000
_cell.length_b   1.000
_cell.length_c   1.000
_cell.angle_alpha   90.00
_cell.angle_beta   90.00
_cell.angle_gamma   90.00
#
_symmetry.space_group_name_H-M   'P 1'
#
loop_
_entity.id
_entity.type
_entity.pdbx_description
1 polymer ?
#
loop_
_entity_poly.entity_id
_entity_poly.type
_entity_poly.pdbx_seq_one_letter_code
_entity_poly.pdbx_strand_id
1 'polypeptide(L)'
;WLAWLKLLQIQHRKYHSTPVIMQNHLQKATLHVMVLLVTLISSFLVVPSASHGMMTSPRSRNVCAFEKDRRLFGGSNAPKAEDCPHCLNLGGTLARCGLTANRNYDFPKNSRGEPMPVNVQATYEEGEEIVIETKLTAHHKGHITVKACKISPGEVPSQDCFDENPLVFVKDLLYGAKPDENYPDRAYVAPFNHKKKVLDRKGVPGMMFRHRFRLPQSLRGDLVLLQWHYITANSCNPEGYDDYDWPKGKRTNWYNRNLVACNDIPGDGRGMPEQFWNCAEVSIRPRRNNPDESISSESLDDQSTDESAEDTNDASDGSGEDFFSDEE
;
A
#
# COMPACT_ATOMS: atom_id res chain seq x y z
N TRP A 1 -84.71 19.24 -43.65
CA TRP A 1 -84.24 17.85 -43.46
C TRP A 1 -82.75 17.66 -43.79
N LEU A 2 -82.23 18.12 -44.94
CA LEU A 2 -80.80 17.98 -45.30
C LEU A 2 -79.80 18.78 -44.43
N ALA A 3 -80.22 19.87 -43.78
CA ALA A 3 -79.34 20.66 -42.89
C ALA A 3 -79.07 19.99 -41.52
N TRP A 4 -79.99 19.13 -41.06
CA TRP A 4 -79.85 18.46 -39.76
C TRP A 4 -78.86 17.28 -39.81
N LEU A 5 -78.76 16.58 -40.95
CA LEU A 5 -77.83 15.46 -41.14
C LEU A 5 -76.35 15.90 -41.21
N LYS A 6 -76.06 17.11 -41.73
CA LYS A 6 -74.67 17.63 -41.77
C LYS A 6 -74.15 18.02 -40.38
N LEU A 7 -75.02 18.51 -39.48
CA LEU A 7 -74.63 18.85 -38.10
C LEU A 7 -74.29 17.60 -37.27
N LEU A 8 -75.04 16.51 -37.44
CA LEU A 8 -74.74 15.23 -36.78
C LEU A 8 -73.42 14.60 -37.26
N GLN A 9 -73.07 14.70 -38.56
CA GLN A 9 -71.78 14.19 -39.05
C GLN A 9 -70.56 14.99 -38.56
N ILE A 10 -70.71 16.31 -38.35
CA ILE A 10 -69.62 17.15 -37.82
C ILE A 10 -69.42 16.89 -36.31
N GLN A 11 -70.50 16.69 -35.55
CA GLN A 11 -70.39 16.35 -34.12
C GLN A 11 -69.79 14.95 -33.89
N HIS A 12 -70.08 13.98 -34.76
CA HIS A 12 -69.55 12.61 -34.62
C HIS A 12 -68.05 12.50 -34.97
N ARG A 13 -67.51 13.37 -35.85
CA ARG A 13 -66.06 13.40 -36.14
C ARG A 13 -65.22 14.02 -35.03
N LYS A 14 -65.78 14.91 -34.21
CA LYS A 14 -65.05 15.56 -33.11
C LYS A 14 -64.85 14.64 -31.89
N TYR A 15 -65.67 13.59 -31.75
CA TYR A 15 -65.62 12.65 -30.61
C TYR A 15 -64.69 11.44 -30.79
N HIS A 16 -64.18 11.17 -32.00
CA HIS A 16 -63.31 10.01 -32.26
C HIS A 16 -61.80 10.34 -32.36
N SER A 17 -61.40 11.61 -32.30
CA SER A 17 -59.98 12.01 -32.41
C SER A 17 -59.30 12.25 -31.06
N THR A 18 -60.07 12.38 -29.98
CA THR A 18 -59.58 12.60 -28.61
C THR A 18 -58.92 11.38 -27.94
N PRO A 19 -59.32 10.10 -28.16
CA PRO A 19 -58.71 8.99 -27.42
C PRO A 19 -57.25 8.73 -27.85
N VAL A 20 -56.90 8.91 -29.13
CA VAL A 20 -55.55 8.60 -29.64
C VAL A 20 -54.50 9.62 -29.18
N ILE A 21 -54.85 10.92 -29.18
CA ILE A 21 -53.94 11.97 -28.73
C ILE A 21 -53.70 11.86 -27.22
N MET A 22 -54.76 11.63 -26.44
CA MET A 22 -54.65 11.48 -24.99
C MET A 22 -53.85 10.22 -24.61
N GLN A 23 -54.03 9.11 -25.34
CA GLN A 23 -53.29 7.87 -25.14
C GLN A 23 -51.79 8.02 -25.46
N ASN A 24 -51.42 8.77 -26.51
CA ASN A 24 -50.03 9.08 -26.83
C ASN A 24 -49.37 9.98 -25.78
N HIS A 25 -50.08 10.97 -25.24
CA HIS A 25 -49.55 11.81 -24.15
C HIS A 25 -49.41 11.02 -22.85
N LEU A 26 -50.36 10.14 -22.53
CA LEU A 26 -50.29 9.26 -21.36
C LEU A 26 -49.12 8.28 -21.49
N GLN A 27 -48.93 7.64 -22.67
CA GLN A 27 -47.82 6.73 -22.90
C GLN A 27 -46.44 7.41 -22.80
N LYS A 28 -46.30 8.63 -23.32
CA LYS A 28 -45.06 9.42 -23.18
C LYS A 28 -44.81 9.83 -21.73
N ALA A 29 -45.85 10.24 -21.01
CA ALA A 29 -45.75 10.57 -19.59
C ALA A 29 -45.36 9.34 -18.74
N THR A 30 -45.98 8.19 -18.98
CA THR A 30 -45.64 6.93 -18.31
C THR A 30 -44.21 6.50 -18.62
N LEU A 31 -43.75 6.66 -19.87
CA LEU A 31 -42.37 6.38 -20.25
C LEU A 31 -41.37 7.31 -19.53
N HIS A 32 -41.65 8.60 -19.43
CA HIS A 32 -40.80 9.54 -18.70
C HIS A 32 -40.77 9.26 -17.19
N VAL A 33 -41.90 8.92 -16.59
CA VAL A 33 -41.98 8.52 -15.17
C VAL A 33 -41.22 7.22 -14.93
N MET A 34 -41.36 6.23 -15.80
CA MET A 34 -40.60 4.97 -15.74
C MET A 34 -39.09 5.22 -15.88
N VAL A 35 -38.66 6.06 -16.83
CA VAL A 35 -37.24 6.42 -17.02
C VAL A 35 -36.70 7.14 -15.78
N LEU A 36 -37.43 8.11 -15.23
CA LEU A 36 -37.05 8.82 -14.01
C LEU A 36 -36.93 7.87 -12.81
N LEU A 37 -37.89 6.95 -12.63
CA LEU A 37 -37.86 5.92 -11.58
C LEU A 37 -36.66 4.99 -11.75
N VAL A 38 -36.37 4.51 -12.96
CA VAL A 38 -35.20 3.67 -13.24
C VAL A 38 -33.90 4.42 -12.98
N THR A 39 -33.80 5.71 -13.34
CA THR A 39 -32.60 6.52 -13.04
C THR A 39 -32.44 6.80 -11.54
N LEU A 40 -33.52 7.03 -10.80
CA LEU A 40 -33.49 7.18 -9.34
C LEU A 40 -33.06 5.85 -8.69
N ILE A 41 -33.66 4.73 -9.07
CA ILE A 41 -33.31 3.41 -8.52
C ILE A 41 -31.85 3.05 -8.86
N SER A 42 -31.37 3.38 -10.06
CA SER A 42 -29.98 3.17 -10.45
C SER A 42 -28.98 4.04 -9.68
N SER A 43 -29.37 5.23 -9.22
CA SER A 43 -28.49 6.11 -8.43
C SER A 43 -28.40 5.69 -6.95
N PHE A 44 -29.38 4.94 -6.44
CA PHE A 44 -29.32 4.31 -5.11
C PHE A 44 -28.53 2.99 -5.07
N LEU A 45 -28.10 2.45 -6.22
CA LEU A 45 -27.34 1.21 -6.32
C LEU A 45 -25.84 1.42 -6.61
N VAL A 46 -25.30 2.61 -6.30
CA VAL A 46 -23.83 2.76 -6.19
C VAL A 46 -23.41 2.06 -4.91
N VAL A 47 -23.26 0.74 -4.96
CA VAL A 47 -22.52 0.00 -3.94
C VAL A 47 -21.11 0.58 -3.97
N PRO A 48 -20.62 1.20 -2.89
CA PRO A 48 -19.22 1.57 -2.82
C PRO A 48 -18.44 0.27 -3.03
N SER A 49 -17.72 0.14 -4.14
CA SER A 49 -16.69 -0.89 -4.21
C SER A 49 -15.74 -0.54 -3.07
N ALA A 50 -15.66 -1.40 -2.05
CA ALA A 50 -14.64 -1.29 -1.02
C ALA A 50 -13.36 -1.89 -1.60
N SER A 51 -12.25 -1.16 -1.48
CA SER A 51 -10.92 -1.67 -1.71
C SER A 51 -10.70 -2.81 -0.73
N HIS A 52 -9.72 -3.64 -1.03
CA HIS A 52 -9.37 -4.72 -0.15
C HIS A 52 -7.92 -5.09 -0.36
N GLY A 53 -7.19 -5.16 0.74
CA GLY A 53 -5.75 -5.42 0.73
C GLY A 53 -5.28 -6.03 2.02
N MET A 54 -4.20 -6.80 1.93
CA MET A 54 -3.54 -7.38 3.10
C MET A 54 -2.05 -7.58 2.88
N MET A 55 -1.28 -7.49 3.96
CA MET A 55 0.13 -7.89 3.98
C MET A 55 0.24 -9.40 4.18
N THR A 56 0.76 -10.10 3.19
CA THR A 56 0.89 -11.57 3.17
C THR A 56 2.27 -12.07 3.58
N SER A 57 3.32 -11.26 3.45
CA SER A 57 4.66 -11.60 3.94
C SER A 57 5.41 -10.36 4.47
N PRO A 58 6.00 -10.41 5.68
CA PRO A 58 5.73 -11.44 6.69
C PRO A 58 4.24 -11.52 6.99
N ARG A 59 3.73 -12.69 7.40
CA ARG A 59 2.28 -12.86 7.56
C ARG A 59 1.76 -11.90 8.63
N SER A 60 0.78 -11.09 8.28
CA SER A 60 0.10 -10.25 9.25
C SER A 60 -0.80 -11.08 10.19
N ARG A 61 -1.14 -10.54 11.35
CA ARG A 61 -2.01 -11.18 12.36
C ARG A 61 -3.32 -11.68 11.76
N ASN A 62 -3.96 -10.86 10.93
CA ASN A 62 -5.18 -11.19 10.17
C ASN A 62 -4.96 -12.30 9.14
N VAL A 63 -3.82 -12.32 8.45
CA VAL A 63 -3.48 -13.41 7.53
C VAL A 63 -3.21 -14.72 8.28
N CYS A 64 -2.45 -14.69 9.38
CA CYS A 64 -2.25 -15.85 10.26
C CYS A 64 -3.58 -16.40 10.79
N ALA A 65 -4.55 -15.54 11.07
CA ALA A 65 -5.89 -15.92 11.51
C ALA A 65 -6.76 -16.51 10.39
N PHE A 66 -6.49 -16.19 9.12
CA PHE A 66 -7.27 -16.71 8.00
C PHE A 66 -6.90 -18.14 7.60
N GLU A 67 -5.62 -18.50 7.68
CA GLU A 67 -5.10 -19.76 7.15
C GLU A 67 -5.74 -21.02 7.79
N LYS A 68 -6.13 -21.98 6.91
CA LYS A 68 -7.09 -23.05 7.20
C LYS A 68 -6.62 -24.08 8.23
N ASP A 69 -5.33 -24.38 8.31
CA ASP A 69 -4.82 -25.45 9.19
C ASP A 69 -5.10 -25.17 10.67
N ARG A 70 -5.27 -23.89 11.04
CA ARG A 70 -5.58 -23.48 12.42
C ARG A 70 -7.08 -23.43 12.72
N ARG A 71 -7.95 -23.50 11.71
CA ARG A 71 -9.42 -23.53 11.88
C ARG A 71 -9.93 -24.90 12.31
N LEU A 72 -9.21 -25.96 11.97
CA LEU A 72 -9.63 -27.35 12.21
C LEU A 72 -9.10 -27.93 13.53
N PHE A 73 -8.03 -27.36 14.09
CA PHE A 73 -7.35 -27.86 15.30
C PHE A 73 -7.01 -26.70 16.27
N GLY A 74 -8.04 -25.99 16.72
CA GLY A 74 -7.89 -24.85 17.63
C GLY A 74 -7.16 -25.20 18.95
N GLY A 75 -6.63 -24.19 19.62
CA GLY A 75 -5.87 -24.32 20.86
C GLY A 75 -5.36 -22.96 21.35
N SER A 76 -4.62 -22.97 22.46
CA SER A 76 -4.07 -21.73 23.05
C SER A 76 -3.12 -20.98 22.10
N ASN A 77 -2.51 -21.68 21.14
CA ASN A 77 -1.55 -21.14 20.16
C ASN A 77 -2.16 -20.93 18.76
N ALA A 78 -3.45 -21.20 18.56
CA ALA A 78 -4.13 -21.00 17.30
C ALA A 78 -4.85 -19.64 17.33
N PRO A 79 -4.68 -18.74 16.34
CA PRO A 79 -5.43 -17.48 16.30
C PRO A 79 -6.92 -17.75 16.13
N LYS A 80 -7.75 -16.84 16.63
CA LYS A 80 -9.18 -16.83 16.36
C LYS A 80 -9.38 -16.69 14.84
N ALA A 81 -10.06 -17.65 14.21
CA ALA A 81 -10.23 -17.72 12.75
C ALA A 81 -10.76 -16.42 12.12
N GLU A 82 -10.13 -15.85 11.10
CA GLU A 82 -10.57 -14.64 10.37
C GLU A 82 -11.10 -15.01 9.00
N ASP A 83 -12.25 -14.47 8.57
CA ASP A 83 -12.87 -14.79 7.29
C ASP A 83 -12.60 -13.75 6.21
N CYS A 84 -12.33 -12.50 6.60
CA CYS A 84 -11.92 -11.46 5.67
C CYS A 84 -10.60 -10.80 6.09
N PRO A 85 -9.45 -11.45 5.84
CA PRO A 85 -8.15 -10.87 6.20
C PRO A 85 -7.82 -9.59 5.41
N HIS A 86 -8.57 -9.29 4.36
CA HIS A 86 -8.37 -8.16 3.46
C HIS A 86 -9.34 -6.99 3.74
N CYS A 87 -10.20 -7.10 4.77
CA CYS A 87 -11.26 -6.13 5.10
C CYS A 87 -10.89 -5.13 6.21
N LEU A 88 -9.63 -5.03 6.65
CA LEU A 88 -9.26 -4.21 7.82
C LEU A 88 -9.21 -2.71 7.46
N ASN A 89 -10.34 -2.15 7.05
CA ASN A 89 -10.45 -0.81 6.48
C ASN A 89 -10.67 0.31 7.50
N LEU A 90 -10.65 -0.03 8.79
CA LEU A 90 -10.65 0.91 9.91
C LEU A 90 -9.39 0.65 10.74
N GLY A 91 -8.78 1.70 11.26
CA GLY A 91 -7.52 1.58 11.99
C GLY A 91 -7.01 2.91 12.52
N GLY A 92 -5.70 3.15 12.40
CA GLY A 92 -5.00 4.31 12.92
C GLY A 92 -5.42 4.65 14.37
N THR A 93 -6.09 5.78 14.56
CA THR A 93 -6.54 6.25 15.89
C THR A 93 -7.53 5.32 16.59
N LEU A 94 -8.24 4.44 15.86
CA LEU A 94 -9.12 3.43 16.45
C LEU A 94 -8.40 2.11 16.78
N ALA A 95 -7.39 1.74 15.97
CA ALA A 95 -6.51 0.60 16.20
C ALA A 95 -5.28 0.63 15.29
N ARG A 96 -4.10 0.36 15.82
CA ARG A 96 -2.84 0.43 15.04
C ARG A 96 -2.68 -0.72 14.06
N CYS A 97 -3.20 -1.89 14.38
CA CYS A 97 -3.10 -3.11 13.59
C CYS A 97 -4.36 -3.42 12.78
N GLY A 98 -5.32 -2.50 12.79
CA GLY A 98 -6.56 -2.57 12.03
C GLY A 98 -7.71 -3.28 12.74
N LEU A 99 -8.91 -2.95 12.28
CA LEU A 99 -10.18 -3.47 12.77
C LEU A 99 -10.94 -4.14 11.64
N THR A 100 -11.63 -5.23 11.98
CA THR A 100 -12.85 -5.61 11.24
C THR A 100 -14.05 -5.29 12.12
N ALA A 101 -15.28 -5.42 11.60
CA ALA A 101 -16.51 -5.12 12.34
C ALA A 101 -16.56 -5.77 13.75
N ASN A 102 -15.91 -6.92 13.93
CA ASN A 102 -16.03 -7.74 15.14
C ASN A 102 -14.67 -7.99 15.82
N ARG A 103 -13.58 -7.37 15.37
CA ARG A 103 -12.21 -7.71 15.80
C ARG A 103 -11.30 -6.50 15.82
N ASN A 104 -10.47 -6.45 16.86
CA ASN A 104 -9.36 -5.51 16.96
C ASN A 104 -8.04 -6.28 16.96
N TYR A 105 -7.17 -6.01 15.99
CA TYR A 105 -5.89 -6.68 15.84
C TYR A 105 -4.75 -6.07 16.66
N ASP A 106 -5.00 -5.01 17.42
CA ASP A 106 -4.13 -4.58 18.53
C ASP A 106 -4.16 -5.61 19.65
N PHE A 107 -5.32 -6.25 19.84
CA PHE A 107 -5.57 -7.30 20.83
C PHE A 107 -5.92 -8.63 20.15
N PRO A 108 -5.00 -9.26 19.40
CA PRO A 108 -5.28 -10.51 18.73
C PRO A 108 -5.67 -11.58 19.75
N LYS A 109 -6.69 -12.37 19.43
CA LYS A 109 -7.19 -13.46 20.28
C LYS A 109 -6.82 -14.81 19.70
N ASN A 110 -6.59 -15.79 20.56
CA ASN A 110 -6.52 -17.19 20.17
C ASN A 110 -7.92 -17.77 19.92
N SER A 111 -8.00 -19.03 19.49
CA SER A 111 -9.26 -19.70 19.15
C SER A 111 -10.17 -19.95 20.36
N ARG A 112 -9.67 -19.81 21.59
CA ARG A 112 -10.45 -19.86 22.84
C ARG A 112 -10.96 -18.48 23.27
N GLY A 113 -10.58 -17.41 22.56
CA GLY A 113 -10.97 -16.05 22.89
C GLY A 113 -10.07 -15.35 23.93
N GLU A 114 -8.99 -16.01 24.35
CA GLU A 114 -7.96 -15.45 25.23
C GLU A 114 -6.95 -14.64 24.40
N PRO A 115 -6.09 -13.81 25.02
CA PRO A 115 -4.99 -13.15 24.30
C PRO A 115 -4.14 -14.16 23.52
N MET A 116 -3.83 -13.83 22.26
CA MET A 116 -2.99 -14.66 21.41
C MET A 116 -1.54 -14.60 21.90
N PRO A 117 -0.86 -15.75 22.11
CA PRO A 117 0.58 -15.78 22.36
C PRO A 117 1.36 -15.19 21.18
N VAL A 118 2.54 -14.64 21.47
CA VAL A 118 3.46 -14.11 20.47
C VAL A 118 3.72 -15.15 19.37
N ASN A 119 3.63 -14.71 18.13
CA ASN A 119 3.73 -15.52 16.92
C ASN A 119 4.64 -14.80 15.91
N VAL A 120 5.93 -14.72 16.23
CA VAL A 120 6.97 -14.15 15.35
C VAL A 120 6.99 -14.87 14.00
N GLN A 121 6.87 -14.11 12.92
CA GLN A 121 6.79 -14.61 11.54
C GLN A 121 8.12 -14.54 10.79
N ALA A 122 9.03 -13.67 11.22
CA ALA A 122 10.35 -13.53 10.63
C ALA A 122 11.34 -12.97 11.65
N THR A 123 12.62 -13.19 11.39
CA THR A 123 13.74 -12.58 12.13
C THR A 123 14.62 -11.86 11.13
N TYR A 124 14.94 -10.59 11.42
CA TYR A 124 15.75 -9.72 10.58
C TYR A 124 16.92 -9.14 11.37
N GLU A 125 17.84 -8.51 10.65
CA GLU A 125 18.88 -7.65 11.21
C GLU A 125 18.48 -6.17 11.10
N GLU A 126 18.98 -5.33 12.01
CA GLU A 126 18.77 -3.88 11.90
C GLU A 126 19.35 -3.33 10.58
N GLY A 127 18.64 -2.39 9.96
CA GLY A 127 19.05 -1.88 8.64
C GLY A 127 18.88 -2.86 7.47
N GLU A 128 18.40 -4.08 7.68
CA GLU A 128 18.20 -5.07 6.61
C GLU A 128 17.14 -4.59 5.60
N GLU A 129 17.37 -4.89 4.31
CA GLU A 129 16.38 -4.73 3.26
C GLU A 129 15.47 -5.95 3.16
N ILE A 130 14.27 -5.83 3.73
CA ILE A 130 13.26 -6.89 3.76
C ILE A 130 12.27 -6.76 2.61
N VAL A 131 11.65 -7.87 2.23
CA VAL A 131 10.59 -7.89 1.21
C VAL A 131 9.23 -7.95 1.89
N ILE A 132 8.41 -6.95 1.62
CA ILE A 132 7.00 -6.90 2.01
C ILE A 132 6.15 -7.35 0.83
N GLU A 133 5.35 -8.39 1.03
CA GLU A 133 4.40 -8.89 0.05
C GLU A 133 2.99 -8.44 0.40
N THR A 134 2.32 -7.85 -0.57
CA THR A 134 0.95 -7.37 -0.46
C THR A 134 0.07 -8.05 -1.48
N LYS A 135 -1.14 -8.41 -1.08
CA LYS A 135 -2.19 -8.87 -1.98
C LYS A 135 -3.35 -7.90 -1.97
N LEU A 136 -3.68 -7.32 -3.13
CA LEU A 136 -4.87 -6.49 -3.32
C LEU A 136 -5.94 -7.30 -4.04
N THR A 137 -7.09 -7.49 -3.40
CA THR A 137 -8.20 -8.30 -3.94
C THR A 137 -9.24 -7.43 -4.64
N ALA A 138 -9.35 -6.16 -4.22
CA ALA A 138 -9.99 -5.07 -4.96
C ALA A 138 -8.98 -3.92 -5.12
N HIS A 139 -8.65 -3.58 -6.37
CA HIS A 139 -7.53 -2.70 -6.70
C HIS A 139 -7.98 -1.25 -6.89
N HIS A 140 -7.54 -0.35 -5.99
CA HIS A 140 -7.98 1.04 -5.92
C HIS A 140 -6.82 2.05 -6.06
N LYS A 141 -5.73 1.63 -6.72
CA LYS A 141 -4.50 2.42 -6.83
C LYS A 141 -3.98 2.84 -5.44
N GLY A 142 -3.05 3.78 -5.38
CA GLY A 142 -2.56 4.29 -4.09
C GLY A 142 -1.14 3.86 -3.79
N HIS A 143 -0.80 3.78 -2.51
CA HIS A 143 0.53 3.43 -2.04
C HIS A 143 0.48 2.73 -0.68
N ILE A 144 1.55 2.03 -0.38
CA ILE A 144 1.77 1.30 0.85
C ILE A 144 2.91 1.97 1.60
N THR A 145 2.73 2.21 2.89
CA THR A 145 3.81 2.53 3.82
C THR A 145 3.96 1.39 4.83
N VAL A 146 5.17 1.27 5.37
CA VAL A 146 5.45 0.29 6.42
C VAL A 146 6.23 0.99 7.53
N LYS A 147 5.77 0.82 8.76
CA LYS A 147 6.40 1.37 9.96
C LYS A 147 6.68 0.23 10.93
N ALA A 148 7.62 0.41 11.85
CA ALA A 148 7.96 -0.58 12.85
C ALA A 148 7.76 -0.05 14.27
N CYS A 149 7.41 -0.91 15.23
CA CYS A 149 7.33 -0.51 16.63
C CYS A 149 7.74 -1.69 17.52
N LYS A 150 8.72 -1.47 18.40
CA LYS A 150 9.09 -2.45 19.43
C LYS A 150 8.03 -2.46 20.51
N ILE A 151 7.57 -3.65 20.91
CA ILE A 151 6.57 -3.81 21.97
C ILE A 151 6.93 -4.96 22.91
N SER A 152 6.31 -4.98 24.08
CA SER A 152 6.24 -6.13 24.98
C SER A 152 5.04 -7.02 24.64
N PRO A 153 5.07 -8.32 24.98
CA PRO A 153 3.91 -9.19 24.80
C PRO A 153 2.64 -8.62 25.47
N GLY A 154 1.56 -8.46 24.71
CA GLY A 154 0.29 -7.91 25.19
C GLY A 154 0.21 -6.38 25.22
N GLU A 155 1.30 -5.67 24.92
CA GLU A 155 1.31 -4.22 24.76
C GLU A 155 0.68 -3.80 23.44
N VAL A 156 -0.09 -2.71 23.47
CA VAL A 156 -0.60 -2.04 22.27
C VAL A 156 0.39 -0.97 21.85
N PRO A 157 0.88 -0.98 20.60
CA PRO A 157 1.81 0.04 20.13
C PRO A 157 1.15 1.43 20.14
N SER A 158 1.93 2.48 20.42
CA SER A 158 1.51 3.86 20.15
C SER A 158 1.70 4.20 18.66
N GLN A 159 1.03 5.25 18.17
CA GLN A 159 1.31 5.75 16.82
C GLN A 159 2.71 6.36 16.76
N ASP A 160 3.08 7.10 17.80
CA ASP A 160 4.38 7.77 17.90
C ASP A 160 5.53 6.76 17.74
N CYS A 161 5.42 5.57 18.34
CA CYS A 161 6.41 4.51 18.18
C CYS A 161 6.58 4.06 16.72
N PHE A 162 5.48 3.96 15.96
CA PHE A 162 5.54 3.68 14.53
C PHE A 162 6.09 4.87 13.74
N ASP A 163 5.69 6.08 14.08
CA ASP A 163 6.05 7.30 13.36
C ASP A 163 7.54 7.66 13.55
N GLU A 164 8.15 7.25 14.67
CA GLU A 164 9.59 7.33 14.90
C GLU A 164 10.41 6.31 14.08
N ASN A 165 9.76 5.27 13.55
CA ASN A 165 10.43 4.13 12.93
C ASN A 165 9.83 3.76 11.55
N PRO A 166 9.76 4.71 10.60
CA PRO A 166 9.34 4.40 9.24
C PRO A 166 10.38 3.54 8.53
N LEU A 167 9.92 2.56 7.74
CA LEU A 167 10.78 1.86 6.81
C LEU A 167 10.93 2.68 5.53
N VAL A 168 12.12 2.64 4.93
CA VAL A 168 12.39 3.33 3.66
C VAL A 168 12.08 2.40 2.51
N PHE A 169 11.27 2.85 1.54
CA PHE A 169 11.03 2.11 0.32
C PHE A 169 12.29 2.12 -0.57
N VAL A 170 12.77 0.94 -0.94
CA VAL A 170 14.00 0.76 -1.73
C VAL A 170 13.67 0.46 -3.19
N LYS A 171 12.78 -0.49 -3.44
CA LYS A 171 12.55 -1.00 -4.80
C LYS A 171 11.23 -1.74 -4.96
N ASP A 172 10.53 -1.49 -6.07
CA ASP A 172 9.46 -2.36 -6.57
C ASP A 172 10.06 -3.52 -7.36
N LEU A 173 9.82 -4.74 -6.89
CA LEU A 173 10.39 -5.96 -7.46
C LEU A 173 9.57 -6.51 -8.64
N LEU A 174 8.36 -5.99 -8.90
CA LEU A 174 7.47 -6.52 -9.93
C LEU A 174 7.12 -5.52 -11.03
N TYR A 175 6.88 -4.25 -10.70
CA TYR A 175 6.22 -3.31 -11.62
C TYR A 175 6.98 -2.02 -11.91
N GLY A 176 8.11 -1.81 -11.22
CA GLY A 176 9.04 -0.71 -11.49
C GLY A 176 8.60 0.66 -10.98
N ALA A 177 7.77 0.73 -9.93
CA ALA A 177 7.67 1.96 -9.15
C ALA A 177 9.05 2.33 -8.56
N LYS A 178 9.38 3.62 -8.58
CA LYS A 178 10.65 4.16 -8.12
C LYS A 178 10.50 4.72 -6.70
N PRO A 179 11.59 4.80 -5.92
CA PRO A 179 11.59 5.61 -4.72
C PRO A 179 11.19 7.06 -5.02
N ASP A 180 10.49 7.67 -4.08
CA ASP A 180 10.06 9.06 -4.12
C ASP A 180 10.91 9.85 -3.13
N GLU A 181 11.62 10.88 -3.62
CA GLU A 181 12.52 11.68 -2.79
C GLU A 181 11.77 12.49 -1.73
N ASN A 182 10.54 12.92 -2.04
CA ASN A 182 9.71 13.70 -1.12
C ASN A 182 8.96 12.80 -0.13
N TYR A 183 8.72 11.54 -0.51
CA TYR A 183 7.98 10.55 0.29
C TYR A 183 8.70 9.20 0.31
N PRO A 184 9.87 9.10 0.97
CA PRO A 184 10.77 7.96 0.86
C PRO A 184 10.22 6.65 1.46
N ASP A 185 9.11 6.70 2.20
CA ASP A 185 8.44 5.56 2.80
C ASP A 185 7.31 4.98 1.93
N ARG A 186 6.98 5.59 0.78
CA ARG A 186 5.85 5.19 -0.06
C ARG A 186 6.23 4.21 -1.17
N ALA A 187 5.62 3.04 -1.14
CA ALA A 187 5.64 2.08 -2.26
C ALA A 187 4.33 2.13 -3.05
N TYR A 188 4.38 2.71 -4.25
CA TYR A 188 3.20 2.89 -5.10
C TYR A 188 2.72 1.59 -5.77
N VAL A 189 1.41 1.36 -5.78
CA VAL A 189 0.85 0.14 -6.38
C VAL A 189 0.57 0.33 -7.87
N ALA A 190 1.17 -0.53 -8.69
CA ALA A 190 0.92 -0.58 -10.13
C ALA A 190 -0.55 -0.87 -10.48
N PRO A 191 -1.06 -0.37 -11.61
CA PRO A 191 -2.47 -0.51 -11.99
C PRO A 191 -2.88 -1.96 -12.28
N PHE A 192 -4.15 -2.30 -12.05
CA PHE A 192 -4.67 -3.64 -12.32
C PHE A 192 -4.58 -4.09 -13.79
N ASN A 193 -4.51 -3.15 -14.74
CA ASN A 193 -4.32 -3.44 -16.17
C ASN A 193 -2.83 -3.59 -16.55
N HIS A 194 -1.91 -3.64 -15.58
CA HIS A 194 -0.49 -3.84 -15.85
C HIS A 194 -0.25 -5.14 -16.64
N LYS A 195 0.45 -5.04 -17.78
CA LYS A 195 0.66 -6.16 -18.73
C LYS A 195 1.30 -7.40 -18.08
N LYS A 196 2.18 -7.19 -17.10
CA LYS A 196 2.92 -8.24 -16.38
C LYS A 196 2.35 -8.51 -14.98
N LYS A 197 1.07 -8.21 -14.72
CA LYS A 197 0.47 -8.40 -13.39
C LYS A 197 0.60 -9.85 -12.91
N VAL A 198 0.99 -10.01 -11.67
CA VAL A 198 1.06 -11.30 -11.00
C VAL A 198 -0.23 -11.47 -10.21
N LEU A 199 -0.98 -12.53 -10.50
CA LEU A 199 -2.19 -12.89 -9.78
C LEU A 199 -1.91 -14.11 -8.91
N ASP A 200 -2.25 -14.03 -7.63
CA ASP A 200 -2.34 -15.20 -6.77
C ASP A 200 -3.80 -15.63 -6.67
N ARG A 201 -4.05 -16.92 -6.94
CA ARG A 201 -5.38 -17.54 -6.86
C ARG A 201 -5.53 -18.44 -5.63
N LYS A 202 -4.49 -18.60 -4.82
CA LYS A 202 -4.53 -19.36 -3.56
C LYS A 202 -5.16 -18.51 -2.46
N GLY A 203 -5.99 -19.15 -1.63
CA GLY A 203 -6.72 -18.46 -0.56
C GLY A 203 -7.69 -17.44 -1.14
N VAL A 204 -7.60 -16.18 -0.70
CA VAL A 204 -8.33 -15.06 -1.32
C VAL A 204 -7.59 -14.63 -2.59
N PRO A 205 -8.22 -14.67 -3.78
CA PRO A 205 -7.58 -14.26 -5.02
C PRO A 205 -7.27 -12.76 -5.06
N GLY A 206 -6.14 -12.37 -5.65
CA GLY A 206 -5.78 -10.96 -5.78
C GLY A 206 -4.51 -10.72 -6.61
N MET A 207 -4.23 -9.45 -6.90
CA MET A 207 -2.99 -9.01 -7.52
C MET A 207 -1.89 -8.89 -6.46
N MET A 208 -0.73 -9.46 -6.76
CA MET A 208 0.42 -9.46 -5.86
C MET A 208 1.34 -8.28 -6.12
N PHE A 209 1.88 -7.72 -5.04
CA PHE A 209 2.93 -6.70 -5.02
C PHE A 209 4.07 -7.18 -4.13
N ARG A 210 5.30 -6.88 -4.52
CA ARG A 210 6.51 -7.21 -3.76
C ARG A 210 7.38 -5.97 -3.72
N HIS A 211 7.44 -5.35 -2.56
CA HIS A 211 8.17 -4.11 -2.35
C HIS A 211 9.31 -4.40 -1.37
N ARG A 212 10.50 -3.95 -1.70
CA ARG A 212 11.65 -4.00 -0.82
C ARG A 212 11.68 -2.75 0.02
N PHE A 213 11.79 -2.93 1.33
CA PHE A 213 11.86 -1.87 2.32
C PHE A 213 13.09 -2.08 3.19
N ARG A 214 13.72 -0.99 3.64
CA ARG A 214 14.87 -1.02 4.55
C ARG A 214 14.40 -0.72 5.97
N LEU A 215 14.77 -1.58 6.91
CA LEU A 215 14.51 -1.41 8.33
C LEU A 215 15.30 -0.22 8.91
N PRO A 216 14.82 0.42 9.99
CA PRO A 216 15.62 1.40 10.74
C PRO A 216 16.91 0.76 11.26
N GLN A 217 18.02 1.51 11.22
CA GLN A 217 19.33 1.01 11.66
C GLN A 217 19.48 0.89 13.17
N SER A 218 18.61 1.52 13.96
CA SER A 218 18.69 1.55 15.43
C SER A 218 17.61 0.71 16.12
N LEU A 219 16.66 0.15 15.37
CA LEU A 219 15.53 -0.56 15.93
C LEU A 219 15.88 -2.03 16.19
N ARG A 220 15.73 -2.47 17.44
CA ARG A 220 16.03 -3.84 17.89
C ARG A 220 15.00 -4.35 18.88
N GLY A 221 14.66 -5.63 18.79
CA GLY A 221 13.81 -6.28 19.78
C GLY A 221 13.37 -7.69 19.40
N ASP A 222 13.09 -8.50 20.42
CA ASP A 222 12.56 -9.86 20.25
C ASP A 222 11.12 -9.87 19.75
N LEU A 223 10.39 -8.77 19.96
CA LEU A 223 9.05 -8.53 19.44
C LEU A 223 8.94 -7.11 18.89
N VAL A 224 8.83 -7.03 17.58
CA VAL A 224 8.61 -5.80 16.82
C VAL A 224 7.38 -6.00 15.94
N LEU A 225 6.47 -5.03 15.93
CA LEU A 225 5.37 -4.99 14.99
C LEU A 225 5.78 -4.25 13.74
N LEU A 226 5.49 -4.82 12.57
CA LEU A 226 5.48 -4.09 11.30
C LEU A 226 4.05 -3.69 10.98
N GLN A 227 3.74 -2.39 11.03
CA GLN A 227 2.47 -1.82 10.62
C GLN A 227 2.52 -1.57 9.11
N TRP A 228 1.76 -2.35 8.36
CA TRP A 228 1.47 -2.10 6.96
C TRP A 228 0.23 -1.23 6.86
N HIS A 229 0.35 -0.11 6.15
CA HIS A 229 -0.74 0.83 5.91
C HIS A 229 -0.88 1.08 4.41
N TYR A 230 -2.07 0.81 3.88
CA TYR A 230 -2.40 1.04 2.48
C TYR A 230 -3.41 2.17 2.37
N ILE A 231 -3.00 3.24 1.70
CA ILE A 231 -3.84 4.40 1.38
C ILE A 231 -4.23 4.30 -0.10
N THR A 232 -5.54 4.22 -0.36
CA THR A 232 -6.06 4.15 -1.73
C THR A 232 -5.99 5.50 -2.46
N ALA A 233 -6.12 5.51 -3.79
CA ALA A 233 -6.09 6.75 -4.59
C ALA A 233 -7.07 6.71 -5.77
N ASN A 234 -8.24 6.10 -5.57
CA ASN A 234 -9.33 6.10 -6.54
C ASN A 234 -10.38 7.21 -6.28
N SER A 235 -10.30 7.86 -5.13
CA SER A 235 -11.28 8.83 -4.63
C SER A 235 -10.76 10.27 -4.58
N CYS A 236 -9.49 10.41 -4.20
CA CYS A 236 -8.71 11.64 -4.23
C CYS A 236 -7.23 11.23 -4.42
N ASN A 237 -6.38 12.18 -4.79
CA ASN A 237 -4.94 11.96 -4.89
C ASN A 237 -4.28 12.40 -3.58
N PRO A 238 -3.58 11.50 -2.85
CA PRO A 238 -2.76 11.91 -1.72
C PRO A 238 -1.71 12.95 -2.12
N GLU A 239 -1.24 13.73 -1.16
CA GLU A 239 -0.22 14.77 -1.35
C GLU A 239 1.01 14.23 -2.11
N GLY A 240 1.59 15.02 -3.03
CA GLY A 240 2.79 14.66 -3.78
C GLY A 240 2.59 13.80 -5.03
N TYR A 241 1.38 13.27 -5.26
CA TYR A 241 1.10 12.41 -6.42
C TYR A 241 1.33 13.07 -7.78
N ASP A 242 1.17 14.39 -7.88
CA ASP A 242 1.37 15.12 -9.14
C ASP A 242 2.85 15.33 -9.48
N ASP A 243 3.73 15.30 -8.47
CA ASP A 243 5.17 15.56 -8.61
C ASP A 243 5.99 14.27 -8.74
N TYR A 244 5.43 13.11 -8.38
CA TYR A 244 6.14 11.84 -8.42
C TYR A 244 6.48 11.39 -9.87
N ASP A 245 7.70 10.86 -10.07
CA ASP A 245 8.18 10.36 -11.37
C ASP A 245 7.59 8.98 -11.71
N TRP A 246 6.29 8.98 -12.04
CA TRP A 246 5.56 7.79 -12.47
C TRP A 246 6.23 7.10 -13.66
N PRO A 247 6.28 5.74 -13.68
CA PRO A 247 6.84 4.98 -14.79
C PRO A 247 6.33 5.45 -16.18
N LYS A 248 7.27 5.84 -17.05
CA LYS A 248 7.02 6.50 -18.34
C LYS A 248 6.02 5.73 -19.23
N GLY A 249 5.13 6.47 -19.90
CA GLY A 249 4.13 5.94 -20.83
C GLY A 249 2.83 5.40 -20.19
N LYS A 250 2.64 5.56 -18.87
CA LYS A 250 1.48 5.00 -18.14
C LYS A 250 0.84 5.93 -17.09
N ARG A 251 1.17 7.22 -17.05
CA ARG A 251 0.79 8.15 -15.95
C ARG A 251 -0.67 8.07 -15.51
N THR A 252 -1.64 8.09 -16.44
CA THR A 252 -3.08 8.04 -16.13
C THR A 252 -3.59 6.68 -15.63
N ASN A 253 -2.80 5.62 -15.76
CA ASN A 253 -3.17 4.30 -15.24
C ASN A 253 -2.80 4.17 -13.76
N TRP A 254 -1.64 4.71 -13.35
CA TRP A 254 -1.13 4.56 -11.98
C TRP A 254 -1.87 5.41 -10.95
N TYR A 255 -2.22 6.63 -11.32
CA TYR A 255 -3.09 7.51 -10.55
C TYR A 255 -4.03 8.26 -11.49
N ASN A 256 -5.01 8.99 -10.97
CA ASN A 256 -5.93 9.77 -11.80
C ASN A 256 -5.76 11.26 -11.53
N ARG A 257 -5.01 11.95 -12.41
CA ARG A 257 -4.77 13.41 -12.32
C ARG A 257 -6.03 14.28 -12.30
N ASN A 258 -7.18 13.75 -12.69
CA ASN A 258 -8.44 14.50 -12.69
C ASN A 258 -9.17 14.41 -11.34
N LEU A 259 -8.66 13.61 -10.39
CA LEU A 259 -9.17 13.61 -9.02
C LEU A 259 -8.62 14.82 -8.26
N VAL A 260 -9.44 15.32 -7.35
CA VAL A 260 -9.01 16.35 -6.39
C VAL A 260 -7.92 15.82 -5.47
N ALA A 261 -7.11 16.71 -4.90
CA ALA A 261 -6.21 16.37 -3.82
C ALA A 261 -6.99 15.88 -2.59
N CYS A 262 -6.41 14.95 -1.84
CA CYS A 262 -6.94 14.57 -0.53
C CYS A 262 -6.64 15.70 0.46
N ASN A 263 -7.63 16.53 0.79
CA ASN A 263 -7.45 17.68 1.69
C ASN A 263 -7.10 17.23 3.12
N ASP A 264 -7.89 16.29 3.66
CA ASP A 264 -7.71 15.73 5.00
C ASP A 264 -7.97 14.23 4.92
N ILE A 265 -6.97 13.42 5.29
CA ILE A 265 -7.06 11.96 5.29
C ILE A 265 -7.40 11.53 6.72
N PRO A 266 -8.63 11.04 6.99
CA PRO A 266 -9.04 10.70 8.34
C PRO A 266 -8.12 9.68 8.98
N GLY A 267 -7.64 9.97 10.19
CA GLY A 267 -6.69 9.10 10.89
C GLY A 267 -7.27 7.76 11.36
N ASP A 268 -8.55 7.45 11.11
CA ASP A 268 -9.22 6.22 11.50
C ASP A 268 -9.73 5.36 10.33
N GLY A 269 -9.63 5.87 9.10
CA GLY A 269 -10.19 5.24 7.90
C GLY A 269 -11.67 5.56 7.64
N ARG A 270 -12.34 6.36 8.48
CA ARG A 270 -13.73 6.80 8.24
C ARG A 270 -13.77 7.96 7.26
N GLY A 271 -13.64 7.66 5.97
CA GLY A 271 -13.84 8.65 4.92
C GLY A 271 -13.03 8.34 3.67
N MET A 272 -12.52 9.39 3.06
CA MET A 272 -11.81 9.33 1.78
C MET A 272 -10.36 9.82 1.97
N PRO A 273 -9.37 9.17 1.35
CA PRO A 273 -9.47 7.89 0.66
C PRO A 273 -9.71 6.73 1.65
N GLU A 274 -10.10 5.58 1.14
CA GLU A 274 -10.18 4.37 1.96
C GLU A 274 -8.77 3.90 2.34
N GLN A 275 -8.64 3.30 3.53
CA GLN A 275 -7.35 2.96 4.14
C GLN A 275 -7.41 1.58 4.77
N PHE A 276 -6.27 0.88 4.88
CA PHE A 276 -6.20 -0.47 5.46
C PHE A 276 -4.97 -0.62 6.35
N TRP A 277 -5.13 -1.26 7.51
CA TRP A 277 -4.04 -1.50 8.46
C TRP A 277 -3.90 -2.97 8.78
N ASN A 278 -2.67 -3.47 8.77
CA ASN A 278 -2.31 -4.81 9.22
C ASN A 278 -1.04 -4.71 10.08
N CYS A 279 -0.86 -5.63 11.03
CA CYS A 279 0.44 -5.80 11.72
C CYS A 279 0.98 -7.20 11.53
N ALA A 280 2.30 -7.35 11.35
CA ALA A 280 3.00 -8.62 11.55
C ALA A 280 3.97 -8.54 12.74
N GLU A 281 4.15 -9.68 13.41
CA GLU A 281 5.11 -9.83 14.50
C GLU A 281 6.42 -10.36 13.94
N VAL A 282 7.52 -9.68 14.22
CA VAL A 282 8.88 -10.04 13.79
C VAL A 282 9.85 -9.85 14.96
N SER A 283 11.08 -10.34 14.81
CA SER A 283 12.19 -9.95 15.69
C SER A 283 13.28 -9.27 14.86
N ILE A 284 13.96 -8.29 15.46
CA ILE A 284 15.06 -7.56 14.82
C ILE A 284 16.29 -7.64 15.74
N ARG A 285 17.35 -8.26 15.23
CA ARG A 285 18.61 -8.49 15.92
C ARG A 285 19.65 -7.45 15.51
N PRO A 286 20.70 -7.24 16.32
CA PRO A 286 21.84 -6.43 15.90
C PRO A 286 22.44 -6.97 14.59
N ARG A 287 22.86 -6.07 13.70
CA ARG A 287 23.58 -6.46 12.50
C ARG A 287 24.91 -7.09 12.91
N ARG A 288 25.28 -8.20 12.28
CA ARG A 288 26.61 -8.77 12.51
C ARG A 288 27.64 -7.86 11.87
N ASN A 289 28.55 -7.31 12.66
CA ASN A 289 29.71 -6.62 12.12
C ASN A 289 30.52 -7.64 11.31
N ASN A 290 30.49 -7.53 9.98
CA ASN A 290 31.42 -8.25 9.13
C ASN A 290 32.73 -7.45 9.10
N PRO A 291 33.88 -8.01 9.54
CA PRO A 291 35.14 -7.28 9.55
C PRO A 291 35.52 -6.67 8.19
N ASP A 292 35.03 -7.26 7.09
CA ASP A 292 35.30 -6.84 5.71
C ASP A 292 34.65 -5.50 5.28
N GLU A 293 33.61 -5.01 5.98
CA GLU A 293 32.94 -3.74 5.63
C GLU A 293 33.63 -2.50 6.25
N SER A 294 34.64 -2.69 7.11
CA SER A 294 35.29 -1.59 7.84
C SER A 294 36.51 -0.95 7.16
N ILE A 295 36.94 -1.45 5.99
CA ILE A 295 38.21 -1.03 5.36
C ILE A 295 38.00 -0.02 4.20
N SER A 296 36.78 0.35 3.83
CA SER A 296 36.55 1.23 2.66
C SER A 296 36.34 2.72 2.96
N SER A 297 36.40 3.17 4.23
CA SER A 297 36.12 4.56 4.60
C SER A 297 37.29 5.35 5.23
N GLU A 298 38.48 4.76 5.39
CA GLU A 298 39.65 5.47 5.93
C GLU A 298 40.85 5.40 4.95
N SER A 299 40.76 6.05 3.79
CA SER A 299 41.99 6.36 3.03
C SER A 299 41.79 7.44 1.95
N LEU A 300 41.14 8.56 2.26
CA LEU A 300 41.21 9.77 1.42
C LEU A 300 41.00 10.99 2.32
N ASP A 301 42.02 11.38 3.08
CA ASP A 301 42.24 12.76 3.55
C ASP A 301 43.56 12.79 4.34
N ASP A 302 44.70 12.80 3.63
CA ASP A 302 45.89 13.52 4.10
C ASP A 302 46.80 13.89 2.92
N GLN A 303 46.44 14.97 2.23
CA GLN A 303 47.36 15.74 1.39
C GLN A 303 46.96 17.22 1.43
N SER A 304 47.57 17.98 2.34
CA SER A 304 47.96 19.37 2.08
C SER A 304 48.97 19.86 3.14
N THR A 305 50.24 19.95 2.77
CA THR A 305 51.00 21.21 2.59
C THR A 305 51.41 21.92 3.90
N ASP A 306 52.72 21.99 4.14
CA ASP A 306 53.33 23.22 4.65
C ASP A 306 54.73 23.43 4.05
N GLU A 307 54.99 24.67 3.62
CA GLU A 307 56.26 25.25 3.15
C GLU A 307 57.19 25.47 4.38
N SER A 308 58.53 25.58 4.35
CA SER A 308 59.43 26.39 3.51
C SER A 308 60.90 26.25 4.00
N ALA A 309 61.82 26.55 3.07
CA ALA A 309 63.11 27.25 3.20
C ALA A 309 64.43 26.55 3.63
N GLU A 310 65.40 26.67 2.70
CA GLU A 310 66.86 26.98 2.83
C GLU A 310 67.77 25.92 3.53
N ASP A 311 68.99 25.58 3.11
CA ASP A 311 69.98 26.27 2.30
C ASP A 311 71.12 25.31 1.83
N THR A 312 71.79 25.71 0.74
CA THR A 312 73.21 25.54 0.31
C THR A 312 74.04 24.22 0.32
N ASN A 313 74.71 24.04 -0.85
CA ASN A 313 76.07 23.52 -1.13
C ASN A 313 76.35 22.02 -0.79
N ASP A 314 77.23 21.24 -1.43
CA ASP A 314 78.41 21.48 -2.25
C ASP A 314 78.79 20.19 -3.02
N ALA A 315 79.71 20.38 -3.96
CA ALA A 315 80.46 19.55 -4.89
C ALA A 315 80.80 18.05 -4.64
N SER A 316 81.22 17.46 -5.77
CA SER A 316 82.26 16.42 -5.95
C SER A 316 81.84 15.00 -5.59
N ASP A 317 82.34 13.91 -6.16
CA ASP A 317 83.23 13.50 -7.25
C ASP A 317 83.29 11.97 -7.04
N GLY A 318 83.60 11.15 -8.05
CA GLY A 318 83.95 9.75 -7.79
C GLY A 318 83.41 8.71 -8.76
N SER A 319 84.19 8.54 -9.82
CA SER A 319 84.33 7.35 -10.67
C SER A 319 84.48 6.00 -9.95
N GLY A 320 84.09 4.93 -10.63
CA GLY A 320 84.49 3.52 -10.41
C GLY A 320 83.41 2.57 -10.95
N GLU A 321 83.40 2.22 -12.23
CA GLU A 321 84.12 1.11 -12.88
C GLU A 321 83.92 -0.29 -12.26
N ASP A 322 83.56 -1.21 -13.17
CA ASP A 322 83.80 -2.66 -13.20
C ASP A 322 82.96 -3.59 -12.30
N PHE A 323 82.65 -4.85 -12.65
CA PHE A 323 82.67 -5.70 -13.86
C PHE A 323 82.20 -7.10 -13.38
N PHE A 324 81.83 -8.02 -14.30
CA PHE A 324 81.45 -9.44 -14.10
C PHE A 324 80.12 -9.73 -13.36
N SER A 325 79.39 -10.84 -13.54
CA SER A 325 79.08 -11.82 -14.60
C SER A 325 78.30 -12.92 -13.88
N ASP A 326 77.31 -13.51 -14.56
CA ASP A 326 76.82 -14.90 -14.46
C ASP A 326 76.91 -15.66 -13.12
N GLU A 327 75.77 -16.11 -12.58
CA GLU A 327 75.40 -17.54 -12.53
C GLU A 327 74.04 -17.78 -11.86
N GLU A 328 73.33 -18.78 -12.41
CA GLU A 328 72.08 -19.49 -12.00
C GLU A 328 70.73 -18.76 -12.01
#